data_AF-A0A553ZNJ8-F1
#
_entry.id   AF-A0A553ZNJ8-F1
#
_cell.length_a   1.000
_cell.length_b   1.000
_cell.length_c   1.000
_cell.angle_alpha   90.00
_cell.angle_beta   90.00
_cell.angle_gamma   90.00
#
_symmetry.space_group_name_H-M   'P 1'
#
loop_
_entity.id
_entity.type
_entity.pdbx_description
1 polymer ?
#
loop_
_entity_poly.entity_id
_entity_poly.type
_entity_poly.pdbx_seq_one_letter_code
_entity_poly.pdbx_strand_id
1 'polypeptide(L)'
;MASLEGAAAPEEQRLGPVLRRHDQVQHSTTDQRLLDSEGSSEWVHTDPWRVMRIQSEFVEGFGALAELGPAVSVFGSARTLRDSAEYAVGVKLGRALVEAGFSVITGGGPGAMEAANRGAHEAGGTSVGLGIELPFEQGMNAYVNLGVDFRYFFVRKTCFVKYARGFVVLPGGLGTLDELFEALTLVQTRKVTRFPIVLFGTAYWSGLVDWLRETLIAEGKASPRDLELFHLSDDVDEAVALVTKEVGPGVR
;
A
#
# COMPACT_ATOMS: atom_id res chain seq x y z
N MET A 1 29.42 -43.59 -3.95
CA MET A 1 27.94 -43.61 -3.95
C MET A 1 27.51 -44.87 -4.67
N ALA A 2 26.78 -45.76 -4.00
CA ALA A 2 26.32 -47.00 -4.61
C ALA A 2 25.36 -46.70 -5.77
N SER A 3 25.62 -47.26 -6.95
CA SER A 3 24.71 -47.24 -8.09
C SER A 3 23.43 -47.98 -7.69
N LEU A 4 22.29 -47.29 -7.78
CA LEU A 4 20.94 -47.85 -7.66
C LEU A 4 20.46 -48.39 -9.02
N GLU A 5 21.33 -49.02 -9.82
CA GLU A 5 20.92 -49.73 -11.03
C GLU A 5 20.38 -51.10 -10.64
N GLY A 6 19.07 -51.21 -10.41
CA GLY A 6 18.43 -52.52 -10.23
C GLY A 6 17.04 -52.57 -9.56
N ALA A 7 16.45 -51.47 -9.12
CA ALA A 7 15.08 -51.51 -8.58
C ALA A 7 14.06 -51.68 -9.72
N ALA A 8 13.28 -52.76 -9.70
CA ALA A 8 12.19 -52.97 -10.65
C ALA A 8 11.19 -51.81 -10.58
N ALA A 9 10.78 -51.28 -11.74
CA ALA A 9 9.79 -50.21 -11.79
C ALA A 9 8.48 -50.69 -11.14
N PRO A 10 7.86 -49.89 -10.26
CA PRO A 10 6.64 -50.31 -9.55
C PRO A 10 5.50 -50.56 -10.54
N GLU A 11 4.74 -51.65 -10.37
CA GLU A 11 3.59 -51.96 -11.27
C GLU A 11 2.41 -50.97 -11.12
N GLU A 12 2.35 -50.28 -9.97
CA GLU A 12 1.34 -49.28 -9.62
C GLU A 12 1.99 -48.07 -8.92
N GLN A 13 1.61 -46.85 -9.31
CA GLN A 13 2.01 -45.60 -8.66
C GLN A 13 0.79 -44.81 -8.21
N ARG A 14 0.80 -44.35 -6.95
CA ARG A 14 -0.20 -43.44 -6.38
C ARG A 14 0.44 -42.09 -6.04
N LEU A 15 0.10 -41.06 -6.80
CA LEU A 15 0.63 -39.70 -6.67
C LEU A 15 -0.52 -38.76 -6.25
N GLY A 16 -0.78 -38.70 -4.94
CA GLY A 16 -1.92 -37.98 -4.39
C GLY A 16 -3.25 -38.54 -4.94
N PRO A 17 -4.08 -37.73 -5.63
CA PRO A 17 -5.34 -38.22 -6.21
C PRO A 17 -5.17 -39.06 -7.48
N VAL A 18 -3.96 -39.20 -8.02
CA VAL A 18 -3.71 -39.85 -9.32
C VAL A 18 -3.17 -41.28 -9.14
N LEU A 19 -3.83 -42.25 -9.78
CA LEU A 19 -3.39 -43.65 -9.89
C LEU A 19 -2.84 -43.94 -11.29
N ARG A 20 -1.67 -44.57 -11.38
CA ARG A 20 -1.04 -45.00 -12.64
C ARG A 20 -0.65 -46.47 -12.55
N ARG A 21 -0.83 -47.23 -13.64
CA ARG A 21 -0.53 -48.66 -13.73
C ARG A 21 0.07 -48.99 -15.10
N HIS A 22 0.76 -50.13 -15.18
CA HIS A 22 1.32 -50.66 -16.42
C HIS A 22 2.21 -49.63 -17.14
N ASP A 23 1.91 -49.34 -18.41
CA ASP A 23 2.66 -48.43 -19.28
C ASP A 23 2.55 -46.95 -18.88
N GLN A 24 1.69 -46.61 -17.93
CA GLN A 24 1.53 -45.24 -17.42
C GLN A 24 2.46 -44.92 -16.23
N VAL A 25 3.18 -45.92 -15.69
CA VAL A 25 4.14 -45.73 -14.59
C VAL A 25 5.35 -44.93 -15.07
N GLN A 26 5.73 -43.90 -14.31
CA GLN A 26 6.89 -43.07 -14.63
C GLN A 26 8.16 -43.59 -13.96
N HIS A 27 9.29 -43.53 -14.69
CA HIS A 27 10.58 -44.07 -14.24
C HIS A 27 11.40 -43.12 -13.36
N SER A 28 11.02 -41.86 -13.25
CA SER A 28 11.59 -40.90 -12.29
C SER A 28 10.54 -40.41 -11.31
N THR A 29 10.97 -39.97 -10.13
CA THR A 29 10.04 -39.36 -9.16
C THR A 29 9.66 -37.95 -9.62
N THR A 30 8.53 -37.43 -9.10
CA THR A 30 8.13 -36.04 -9.36
C THR A 30 9.17 -35.06 -8.81
N ASP A 31 9.71 -35.31 -7.62
CA ASP A 31 10.73 -34.45 -6.99
C ASP A 31 12.03 -34.46 -7.77
N GLN A 32 12.49 -35.62 -8.26
CA GLN A 32 13.71 -35.68 -9.08
C GLN A 32 13.58 -34.79 -10.33
N ARG A 33 12.42 -34.82 -11.01
CA ARG A 33 12.19 -33.93 -12.16
C ARG A 33 12.08 -32.46 -11.78
N LEU A 34 11.53 -32.14 -10.61
CA LEU A 34 11.43 -30.75 -10.13
C LEU A 34 12.80 -30.18 -9.72
N LEU A 35 13.62 -30.99 -9.04
CA LEU A 35 14.85 -30.55 -8.39
C LEU A 35 16.10 -30.66 -9.29
N ASP A 36 16.15 -31.63 -10.20
CA ASP A 36 17.32 -31.87 -11.06
C ASP A 36 17.18 -31.23 -12.45
N SER A 37 16.01 -30.69 -12.81
CA SER A 37 15.80 -30.13 -14.16
C SER A 37 16.26 -28.66 -14.27
N GLU A 38 17.18 -28.40 -15.19
CA GLU A 38 17.53 -27.06 -15.65
C GLU A 38 16.75 -26.73 -16.94
N GLY A 39 15.43 -26.60 -16.81
CA GLY A 39 14.57 -26.17 -17.92
C GLY A 39 14.79 -24.69 -18.31
N SER A 40 14.23 -24.28 -19.45
CA SER A 40 14.24 -22.85 -19.85
C SER A 40 13.55 -21.97 -18.79
N SER A 41 14.14 -20.81 -18.50
CA SER A 41 13.59 -19.82 -17.56
C SER A 41 12.65 -18.81 -18.22
N GLU A 42 12.37 -18.89 -19.53
CA GLU A 42 11.55 -17.91 -20.28
C GLU A 42 10.19 -17.64 -19.62
N TRP A 43 9.57 -18.66 -19.01
CA TRP A 43 8.27 -18.54 -18.35
C TRP A 43 8.26 -17.48 -17.24
N VAL A 44 9.39 -17.17 -16.59
CA VAL A 44 9.46 -16.15 -15.52
C VAL A 44 9.18 -14.72 -16.01
N HIS A 45 9.27 -14.50 -17.33
CA HIS A 45 9.03 -13.20 -17.97
C HIS A 45 7.66 -13.11 -18.65
N THR A 46 6.86 -14.17 -18.59
CA THR A 46 5.53 -14.24 -19.21
C THR A 46 4.41 -13.76 -18.27
N ASP A 47 3.29 -13.32 -18.84
CA ASP A 47 2.15 -12.83 -18.06
C ASP A 47 1.53 -13.87 -17.11
N PRO A 48 1.40 -15.17 -17.48
CA PRO A 48 0.93 -16.18 -16.52
C PRO A 48 1.77 -16.24 -15.24
N TRP A 49 3.09 -16.12 -15.35
CA TRP A 49 3.95 -16.06 -14.17
C TRP A 49 3.81 -14.73 -13.42
N ARG A 50 3.67 -13.61 -14.14
CA ARG A 50 3.41 -12.30 -13.50
C ARG A 50 2.12 -12.32 -12.68
N VAL A 51 1.05 -12.99 -13.14
CA VAL A 51 -0.18 -13.16 -12.36
C VAL A 51 0.12 -13.83 -11.01
N MET A 52 0.94 -14.89 -11.00
CA MET A 52 1.34 -15.55 -9.75
C MET A 52 2.17 -14.64 -8.84
N ARG A 53 3.07 -13.82 -9.40
CA ARG A 53 3.84 -12.83 -8.62
C ARG A 53 2.95 -11.74 -8.02
N ILE A 54 2.02 -11.21 -8.82
CA ILE A 54 1.02 -10.22 -8.37
C ILE A 54 0.17 -10.81 -7.24
N GLN A 55 -0.27 -12.06 -7.39
CA GLN A 55 -1.00 -12.76 -6.34
C GLN A 55 -0.16 -12.90 -5.07
N SER A 56 1.13 -13.25 -5.18
CA SER A 56 2.05 -13.33 -4.04
C SER A 56 2.15 -11.99 -3.30
N GLU A 57 2.32 -10.87 -4.01
CA GLU A 57 2.39 -9.54 -3.38
C GLU A 57 1.09 -9.17 -2.65
N PHE A 58 -0.08 -9.57 -3.17
CA PHE A 58 -1.33 -9.42 -2.42
C PHE A 58 -1.37 -10.27 -1.16
N VAL A 59 -0.92 -11.53 -1.21
CA VAL A 59 -0.88 -12.42 -0.04
C VAL A 59 0.07 -11.86 1.02
N GLU A 60 1.27 -11.43 0.63
CA GLU A 60 2.28 -10.85 1.52
C GLU A 60 1.80 -9.53 2.14
N GLY A 61 1.30 -8.59 1.32
CA GLY A 61 0.77 -7.32 1.80
C GLY A 61 -0.44 -7.51 2.72
N PHE A 62 -1.35 -8.43 2.39
CA PHE A 62 -2.52 -8.67 3.23
C PHE A 62 -2.18 -9.39 4.53
N GLY A 63 -1.24 -10.33 4.49
CA GLY A 63 -0.75 -11.02 5.68
C GLY A 63 -0.04 -10.07 6.64
N ALA A 64 0.87 -9.25 6.13
CA ALA A 64 1.66 -8.31 6.95
C ALA A 64 0.80 -7.24 7.65
N LEU A 65 -0.30 -6.81 7.02
CA LEU A 65 -1.16 -5.74 7.52
C LEU A 65 -2.44 -6.25 8.21
N ALA A 66 -2.61 -7.57 8.35
CA ALA A 66 -3.84 -8.20 8.82
C ALA A 66 -4.31 -7.71 10.21
N GLU A 67 -3.36 -7.44 11.10
CA GLU A 67 -3.62 -7.07 12.51
C GLU A 67 -3.25 -5.60 12.81
N LEU A 68 -3.13 -4.75 11.79
CA LEU A 68 -2.64 -3.36 11.94
C LEU A 68 -3.51 -2.47 12.86
N GLY A 69 -4.79 -2.81 13.01
CA GLY A 69 -5.76 -1.97 13.70
C GLY A 69 -6.16 -0.72 12.88
N PRO A 70 -6.81 0.27 13.51
CA PRO A 70 -7.16 1.53 12.86
C PRO A 70 -5.93 2.28 12.37
N ALA A 71 -5.92 2.71 11.12
CA ALA A 71 -4.80 3.45 10.55
C ALA A 71 -5.24 4.62 9.68
N VAL A 72 -4.36 5.59 9.52
CA VAL A 72 -4.52 6.72 8.58
C VAL A 72 -3.32 6.70 7.63
N SER A 73 -3.59 6.78 6.33
CA SER A 73 -2.51 6.93 5.35
C SER A 73 -2.18 8.41 5.17
N VAL A 74 -0.89 8.73 5.23
CA VAL A 74 -0.36 10.08 5.08
C VAL A 74 0.49 10.13 3.82
N PHE A 75 0.16 11.08 2.95
CA PHE A 75 0.88 11.33 1.70
C PHE A 75 1.49 12.73 1.70
N GLY A 76 2.55 12.90 0.92
CA GLY A 76 3.19 14.19 0.73
C GLY A 76 4.46 14.06 -0.11
N SER A 77 5.15 15.17 -0.34
CA SER A 77 6.35 15.20 -1.17
C SER A 77 7.50 14.37 -0.59
N ALA A 78 8.13 13.54 -1.44
CA ALA A 78 9.42 12.91 -1.13
C ALA A 78 10.56 13.92 -1.01
N ARG A 79 10.35 15.15 -1.49
CA ARG A 79 11.37 16.21 -1.61
C ARG A 79 11.32 17.25 -0.49
N THR A 80 10.39 17.13 0.46
CA THR A 80 10.32 18.05 1.61
C THR A 80 11.60 17.95 2.43
N LEU A 81 12.25 19.09 2.69
CA LEU A 81 13.49 19.14 3.47
C LEU A 81 13.22 18.97 4.97
N ARG A 82 14.10 18.29 5.70
CA ARG A 82 13.92 17.97 7.14
C ARG A 82 13.81 19.21 8.04
N ASP A 83 14.42 20.30 7.61
CA ASP A 83 14.52 21.60 8.25
C ASP A 83 13.39 22.57 7.83
N SER A 84 12.45 22.12 6.99
CA SER A 84 11.31 22.93 6.59
C SER A 84 10.17 22.92 7.62
N ALA A 85 9.34 23.97 7.59
CA ALA A 85 8.11 24.01 8.39
C ALA A 85 7.14 22.88 8.02
N GLU A 86 7.06 22.51 6.73
CA GLU A 86 6.22 21.40 6.26
C GLU A 86 6.64 20.06 6.87
N TYR A 87 7.95 19.82 7.00
CA TYR A 87 8.44 18.60 7.65
C TYR A 87 8.08 18.59 9.15
N ALA A 88 8.27 19.71 9.84
CA ALA A 88 7.88 19.83 11.24
C ALA A 88 6.37 19.58 11.47
N VAL A 89 5.53 20.07 10.55
CA VAL A 89 4.10 19.76 10.51
C VAL A 89 3.86 18.26 10.34
N GLY A 90 4.54 17.60 9.39
CA GLY A 90 4.42 16.15 9.18
C GLY A 90 4.76 15.34 10.44
N VAL A 91 5.80 15.74 11.17
CA VAL A 91 6.17 15.13 12.46
C VAL A 91 5.08 15.35 13.51
N LYS A 92 4.55 16.57 13.63
CA LYS A 92 3.45 16.87 14.57
C LYS A 92 2.21 16.03 14.23
N LEU A 93 1.86 15.93 12.95
CA LEU A 93 0.73 15.16 12.47
C LEU A 93 0.86 13.67 12.79
N GLY A 94 2.02 13.06 12.49
CA GLY A 94 2.25 11.64 12.78
C GLY A 94 2.12 11.32 14.28
N ARG A 95 2.62 12.20 15.14
CA ARG A 95 2.48 12.08 16.60
C ARG A 95 1.02 12.18 17.03
N ALA A 96 0.31 13.20 16.56
CA ALA A 96 -1.08 13.44 16.94
C ALA A 96 -2.03 12.32 16.48
N LEU A 97 -1.77 11.68 15.33
CA LEU A 97 -2.52 10.50 14.88
C LEU A 97 -2.32 9.30 15.82
N VAL A 98 -1.10 9.05 16.28
CA VAL A 98 -0.81 7.99 17.25
C VAL A 98 -1.45 8.27 18.60
N GLU A 99 -1.39 9.52 19.08
CA GLU A 99 -2.06 9.94 20.31
C GLU A 99 -3.59 9.79 20.22
N ALA A 100 -4.15 9.89 19.01
CA ALA A 100 -5.56 9.60 18.73
C ALA A 100 -5.87 8.09 18.56
N GLY A 101 -4.89 7.20 18.70
CA GLY A 101 -5.06 5.74 18.65
C GLY A 101 -4.95 5.13 17.25
N PHE A 102 -4.34 5.83 16.29
CA PHE A 102 -4.18 5.34 14.91
C PHE A 102 -2.74 4.98 14.58
N SER A 103 -2.58 3.88 13.86
CA SER A 103 -1.36 3.57 13.12
C SER A 103 -1.19 4.56 11.96
N VAL A 104 0.04 4.89 11.60
CA VAL A 104 0.34 5.80 10.48
C VAL A 104 0.92 5.01 9.32
N ILE A 105 0.28 5.07 8.16
CA ILE A 105 0.74 4.43 6.92
C ILE A 105 1.32 5.50 6.00
N THR A 106 2.51 5.27 5.44
CA THR A 106 3.09 6.14 4.42
C THR A 106 3.66 5.30 3.29
N GLY A 107 4.20 5.97 2.26
CA GLY A 107 4.98 5.31 1.23
C GLY A 107 6.38 4.85 1.65
N GLY A 108 6.80 5.06 2.89
CA GLY A 108 8.10 4.64 3.43
C GLY A 108 9.30 5.45 2.93
N GLY A 109 9.10 6.39 2.01
CA GLY A 109 10.17 7.21 1.42
C GLY A 109 10.63 8.39 2.29
N PRO A 110 11.48 9.27 1.73
CA PRO A 110 11.97 10.47 2.40
C PRO A 110 10.91 11.59 2.49
N GLY A 111 11.33 12.75 2.99
CA GLY A 111 10.51 13.97 2.99
C GLY A 111 9.30 13.89 3.92
N ALA A 112 8.12 14.29 3.42
CA ALA A 112 6.90 14.34 4.21
C ALA A 112 6.45 12.94 4.71
N MET A 113 6.76 11.89 3.95
CA MET A 113 6.51 10.50 4.38
C MET A 113 7.36 10.16 5.61
N GLU A 114 8.66 10.44 5.55
CA GLU A 114 9.56 10.27 6.70
C GLU A 114 9.11 11.11 7.90
N ALA A 115 8.69 12.35 7.68
CA ALA A 115 8.19 13.22 8.76
C ALA A 115 7.02 12.57 9.51
N ALA A 116 6.02 12.07 8.80
CA ALA A 116 4.87 11.39 9.40
C ALA A 116 5.28 10.08 10.10
N ASN A 117 6.14 9.26 9.49
CA ASN A 117 6.66 8.05 10.13
C ASN A 117 7.45 8.36 11.40
N ARG A 118 8.26 9.41 11.38
CA ARG A 118 9.04 9.87 12.52
C ARG A 118 8.13 10.28 13.68
N GLY A 119 7.12 11.10 13.42
CA GLY A 119 6.14 11.51 14.41
C GLY A 119 5.46 10.31 15.08
N ALA A 120 5.03 9.33 14.27
CA ALA A 120 4.38 8.12 14.76
C ALA A 120 5.33 7.23 15.57
N HIS A 121 6.55 7.04 15.09
CA HIS A 121 7.57 6.24 15.74
C HIS A 121 7.99 6.83 17.09
N GLU A 122 8.27 8.13 17.15
CA GLU A 122 8.65 8.82 18.39
C GLU A 122 7.51 8.85 19.44
N ALA A 123 6.26 8.72 19.00
CA ALA A 123 5.10 8.57 19.87
C ALA A 123 4.87 7.12 20.35
N GLY A 124 5.70 6.17 19.91
CA GLY A 124 5.59 4.75 20.27
C GLY A 124 4.47 3.99 19.54
N GLY A 125 3.93 4.55 18.46
CA GLY A 125 2.89 3.91 17.65
C GLY A 125 3.42 3.04 16.52
N THR A 126 2.50 2.37 15.82
CA THR A 126 2.84 1.61 14.61
C THR A 126 3.01 2.57 13.44
N SER A 127 4.22 2.55 12.86
CA SER A 127 4.67 3.38 11.75
C SER A 127 4.95 2.49 10.55
N VAL A 128 4.03 2.50 9.60
CA VAL A 128 4.03 1.61 8.42
C VAL A 128 4.66 2.33 7.23
N GLY A 129 5.50 1.61 6.50
CA GLY A 129 6.05 2.02 5.21
C GLY A 129 5.69 1.02 4.12
N LEU A 130 4.85 1.44 3.18
CA LEU A 130 4.56 0.67 1.98
C LEU A 130 5.47 1.18 0.88
N GLY A 131 6.64 0.57 0.75
CA GLY A 131 7.64 0.94 -0.26
C GLY A 131 7.24 0.49 -1.67
N ILE A 132 7.93 1.03 -2.67
CA ILE A 132 7.76 0.64 -4.06
C ILE A 132 9.12 0.57 -4.74
N GLU A 133 9.35 -0.46 -5.55
CA GLU A 133 10.55 -0.57 -6.38
C GLU A 133 10.58 0.56 -7.40
N LEU A 134 11.61 1.40 -7.31
CA LEU A 134 11.87 2.50 -8.23
C LEU A 134 13.33 2.48 -8.70
N PRO A 135 13.61 3.00 -9.91
CA PRO A 135 14.98 3.14 -10.41
C PRO A 135 15.77 4.26 -9.71
N PHE A 136 15.10 5.08 -8.89
CA PHE A 136 15.64 6.18 -8.09
C PHE A 136 14.87 6.25 -6.75
N GLU A 137 15.43 6.84 -5.69
CA GLU A 137 14.86 6.84 -4.33
C GLU A 137 14.64 5.41 -3.78
N GLN A 138 15.74 4.74 -3.45
CA GLN A 138 15.69 3.39 -2.86
C GLN A 138 15.82 3.43 -1.34
N GLY A 139 15.09 2.52 -0.70
CA GLY A 139 15.16 2.28 0.74
C GLY A 139 14.00 2.89 1.51
N MET A 140 13.76 2.30 2.67
CA MET A 140 12.75 2.72 3.62
C MET A 140 13.38 3.67 4.63
N ASN A 141 12.65 4.71 5.03
CA ASN A 141 13.16 5.64 6.03
C ASN A 141 13.33 4.96 7.40
N ALA A 142 14.20 5.54 8.24
CA ALA A 142 14.65 4.92 9.49
C ALA A 142 13.56 4.81 10.58
N TYR A 143 12.39 5.41 10.37
CA TYR A 143 11.31 5.47 11.36
C TYR A 143 10.16 4.50 11.06
N VAL A 144 10.25 3.74 9.96
CA VAL A 144 9.31 2.65 9.70
C VAL A 144 9.63 1.48 10.62
N ASN A 145 8.61 0.96 11.32
CA ASN A 145 8.71 -0.24 12.15
C ASN A 145 7.86 -1.42 11.63
N LEU A 146 7.01 -1.20 10.62
CA LEU A 146 6.36 -2.24 9.81
C LEU A 146 6.49 -1.90 8.32
N GLY A 147 7.33 -2.63 7.60
CA GLY A 147 7.65 -2.36 6.20
C GLY A 147 7.15 -3.44 5.25
N VAL A 148 6.60 -3.05 4.09
CA VAL A 148 6.33 -3.94 2.95
C VAL A 148 6.80 -3.25 1.67
N ASP A 149 7.72 -3.86 0.94
CA ASP A 149 8.17 -3.37 -0.36
C ASP A 149 7.40 -4.05 -1.49
N PHE A 150 6.71 -3.25 -2.30
CA PHE A 150 5.97 -3.73 -3.46
C PHE A 150 6.78 -3.52 -4.74
N ARG A 151 6.47 -4.31 -5.77
CA ARG A 151 6.93 -4.05 -7.15
C ARG A 151 5.80 -3.52 -8.01
N TYR A 152 4.58 -3.95 -7.75
CA TYR A 152 3.40 -3.55 -8.51
C TYR A 152 2.66 -2.39 -7.82
N PHE A 153 2.66 -1.22 -8.47
CA PHE A 153 1.98 -0.01 -7.99
C PHE A 153 0.53 -0.24 -7.53
N PHE A 154 -0.25 -0.99 -8.30
CA PHE A 154 -1.67 -1.19 -8.02
C PHE A 154 -1.92 -2.08 -6.79
N VAL A 155 -0.99 -2.98 -6.45
CA VAL A 155 -1.07 -3.80 -5.22
C VAL A 155 -0.85 -2.91 -4.00
N ARG A 156 0.18 -2.05 -4.07
CA ARG A 156 0.49 -1.04 -3.06
C ARG A 156 -0.68 -0.07 -2.84
N LYS A 157 -1.24 0.49 -3.91
CA LYS A 157 -2.41 1.37 -3.90
C LYS A 157 -3.61 0.75 -3.18
N THR A 158 -3.88 -0.52 -3.49
CA THR A 158 -4.93 -1.28 -2.80
C THR A 158 -4.68 -1.33 -1.29
N CYS A 159 -3.43 -1.52 -0.85
CA CYS A 159 -3.10 -1.58 0.58
C CYS A 159 -3.27 -0.23 1.29
N PHE A 160 -2.96 0.90 0.64
CA PHE A 160 -3.19 2.22 1.21
C PHE A 160 -4.66 2.47 1.56
N VAL A 161 -5.57 2.04 0.70
CA VAL A 161 -7.01 2.25 0.90
C VAL A 161 -7.61 1.19 1.83
N LYS A 162 -7.27 -0.09 1.63
CA LYS A 162 -7.85 -1.21 2.38
C LYS A 162 -7.60 -1.12 3.88
N TYR A 163 -6.40 -0.70 4.28
CA TYR A 163 -5.97 -0.70 5.68
C TYR A 163 -6.09 0.67 6.35
N ALA A 164 -6.44 1.73 5.62
CA ALA A 164 -6.70 3.04 6.19
C ALA A 164 -8.18 3.27 6.48
N ARG A 165 -8.45 4.22 7.38
CA ARG A 165 -9.78 4.77 7.67
C ARG A 165 -9.99 6.14 7.05
N GLY A 166 -8.92 6.79 6.61
CA GLY A 166 -8.95 8.08 5.93
C GLY A 166 -7.54 8.49 5.52
N PHE A 167 -7.46 9.56 4.74
CA PHE A 167 -6.21 10.12 4.23
C PHE A 167 -5.96 11.52 4.81
N VAL A 168 -4.68 11.78 5.13
CA VAL A 168 -4.18 13.15 5.29
C VAL A 168 -3.11 13.39 4.24
N VAL A 169 -3.25 14.48 3.49
CA VAL A 169 -2.45 14.78 2.30
C VAL A 169 -1.71 16.10 2.54
N LEU A 170 -0.43 15.99 2.89
CA LEU A 170 0.51 17.10 3.00
C LEU A 170 0.89 17.61 1.59
N PRO A 171 1.46 18.82 1.46
CA PRO A 171 1.93 19.35 0.18
C PRO A 171 2.84 18.34 -0.56
N GLY A 172 2.53 18.13 -1.84
CA GLY A 172 3.08 17.00 -2.59
C GLY A 172 2.98 17.12 -4.10
N GLY A 173 3.80 16.34 -4.79
CA GLY A 173 3.90 16.32 -6.25
C GLY A 173 2.92 15.33 -6.90
N LEU A 174 3.30 14.84 -8.09
CA LEU A 174 2.43 13.97 -8.91
C LEU A 174 2.01 12.68 -8.21
N GLY A 175 2.91 12.01 -7.49
CA GLY A 175 2.56 10.81 -6.73
C GLY A 175 1.53 11.08 -5.63
N THR A 176 1.59 12.26 -5.00
CA THR A 176 0.61 12.69 -4.01
C THR A 176 -0.75 12.98 -4.65
N LEU A 177 -0.76 13.61 -5.83
CA LEU A 177 -1.97 13.87 -6.60
C LEU A 177 -2.64 12.59 -7.11
N ASP A 178 -1.85 11.59 -7.53
CA ASP A 178 -2.33 10.27 -7.94
C ASP A 178 -3.15 9.61 -6.83
N GLU A 179 -2.60 9.53 -5.61
CA GLU A 179 -3.31 8.93 -4.47
C GLU A 179 -4.51 9.76 -4.01
N LEU A 180 -4.42 11.10 -4.08
CA LEU A 180 -5.54 11.99 -3.77
C LEU A 180 -6.72 11.74 -4.72
N PHE A 181 -6.50 11.78 -6.03
CA PHE A 181 -7.59 11.66 -7.00
C PHE A 181 -8.13 10.23 -7.08
N GLU A 182 -7.31 9.21 -6.80
CA GLU A 182 -7.79 7.84 -6.62
C GLU A 182 -8.77 7.75 -5.45
N ALA A 183 -8.41 8.28 -4.27
CA ALA A 183 -9.30 8.28 -3.11
C ALA A 183 -10.59 9.05 -3.36
N LEU A 184 -10.51 10.25 -3.94
CA LEU A 184 -11.69 11.06 -4.27
C LEU A 184 -12.64 10.30 -5.22
N THR A 185 -12.10 9.64 -6.24
CA THR A 185 -12.90 8.85 -7.19
C THR A 185 -13.55 7.64 -6.51
N LEU A 186 -12.83 6.96 -5.61
CA LEU A 186 -13.38 5.84 -4.84
C LEU A 186 -14.52 6.26 -3.91
N VAL A 187 -14.42 7.42 -3.26
CA VAL A 187 -15.49 7.96 -2.41
C VAL A 187 -16.67 8.44 -3.26
N GLN A 188 -16.41 9.22 -4.32
CA GLN A 188 -17.43 9.72 -5.25
C GLN A 188 -18.27 8.57 -5.84
N THR A 189 -17.62 7.48 -6.24
CA THR A 189 -18.27 6.29 -6.81
C THR A 189 -18.82 5.32 -5.76
N ARG A 190 -18.73 5.68 -4.47
CA ARG A 190 -19.19 4.87 -3.32
C ARG A 190 -18.55 3.49 -3.24
N LYS A 191 -17.35 3.32 -3.80
CA LYS A 191 -16.52 2.12 -3.61
C LYS A 191 -15.95 2.09 -2.19
N VAL A 192 -15.78 3.26 -1.59
CA VAL A 192 -15.56 3.45 -0.15
C VAL A 192 -16.56 4.51 0.34
N THR A 193 -17.19 4.30 1.49
CA THR A 193 -18.35 5.12 1.92
C THR A 193 -18.12 5.98 3.16
N ARG A 194 -17.06 5.72 3.93
CA ARG A 194 -16.67 6.47 5.14
C ARG A 194 -15.16 6.61 5.15
N PHE A 195 -14.66 7.59 4.41
CA PHE A 195 -13.24 7.76 4.18
C PHE A 195 -12.90 9.25 4.10
N PRO A 196 -12.73 9.92 5.26
CA PRO A 196 -12.36 11.32 5.30
C PRO A 196 -11.02 11.55 4.59
N ILE A 197 -10.97 12.61 3.79
CA ILE A 197 -9.77 13.07 3.09
C ILE A 197 -9.50 14.49 3.57
N VAL A 198 -8.31 14.72 4.15
CA VAL A 198 -7.88 16.05 4.61
C VAL A 198 -6.68 16.48 3.80
N LEU A 199 -6.77 17.65 3.18
CA LEU A 199 -5.69 18.34 2.50
C LEU A 199 -5.09 19.38 3.45
N PHE A 200 -3.83 19.18 3.84
CA PHE A 200 -3.15 20.08 4.76
C PHE A 200 -2.35 21.14 3.99
N GLY A 201 -2.46 22.41 4.39
CA GLY A 201 -1.78 23.54 3.75
C GLY A 201 -2.69 24.24 2.75
N THR A 202 -3.62 25.06 3.24
CA THR A 202 -4.65 25.71 2.43
C THR A 202 -4.08 26.54 1.29
N ALA A 203 -2.99 27.26 1.54
CA ALA A 203 -2.29 28.06 0.54
C ALA A 203 -1.68 27.24 -0.60
N TYR A 204 -1.27 25.99 -0.35
CA TYR A 204 -0.73 25.10 -1.38
C TYR A 204 -1.85 24.54 -2.26
N TRP A 205 -2.96 24.15 -1.65
CA TRP A 205 -4.06 23.46 -2.33
C TRP A 205 -5.08 24.40 -2.99
N SER A 206 -5.14 25.67 -2.60
CA SER A 206 -6.15 26.63 -3.07
C SER A 206 -6.24 26.70 -4.60
N GLY A 207 -5.10 26.83 -5.30
CA GLY A 207 -5.10 26.90 -6.77
C GLY A 207 -5.67 25.64 -7.45
N LEU A 208 -5.46 24.46 -6.87
CA LEU A 208 -6.06 23.22 -7.39
C LEU A 208 -7.57 23.20 -7.14
N VAL A 209 -7.99 23.59 -5.94
CA VAL A 209 -9.41 23.63 -5.54
C VAL A 209 -10.19 24.66 -6.36
N ASP A 210 -9.58 25.80 -6.65
CA ASP A 210 -10.13 26.83 -7.52
C ASP A 210 -10.31 26.28 -8.93
N TRP A 211 -9.32 25.60 -9.50
CA TRP A 211 -9.47 24.95 -10.80
C TRP A 211 -10.57 23.87 -10.83
N LEU A 212 -10.67 23.04 -9.77
CA LEU A 212 -11.74 22.05 -9.64
C LEU A 212 -13.13 22.71 -9.66
N ARG A 213 -13.26 23.86 -8.99
CA ARG A 213 -14.52 24.62 -8.93
C ARG A 213 -14.82 25.34 -10.23
N GLU A 214 -13.87 26.11 -10.73
CA GLU A 214 -14.05 27.08 -11.82
C GLU A 214 -13.96 26.47 -13.21
N THR A 215 -13.35 25.29 -13.34
CA THR A 215 -13.23 24.58 -14.62
C THR A 215 -13.98 23.26 -14.57
N LEU A 216 -13.56 22.35 -13.69
CA LEU A 216 -14.06 20.97 -13.73
C LEU A 216 -15.57 20.91 -13.41
N ILE A 217 -16.01 21.58 -12.35
CA ILE A 217 -17.42 21.66 -11.95
C ILE A 217 -18.20 22.61 -12.84
N ALA A 218 -17.65 23.80 -13.13
CA ALA A 218 -18.32 24.79 -13.98
C ALA A 218 -18.67 24.25 -15.38
N GLU A 219 -17.83 23.38 -15.94
CA GLU A 219 -18.09 22.74 -17.21
C GLU A 219 -18.80 21.38 -17.11
N GLY A 220 -19.35 21.03 -15.93
CA GLY A 220 -20.19 19.84 -15.74
C GLY A 220 -19.45 18.50 -15.74
N LYS A 221 -18.14 18.48 -15.43
CA LYS A 221 -17.34 17.25 -15.34
C LYS A 221 -17.40 16.62 -13.93
N ALA A 222 -17.86 17.37 -12.94
CA ALA A 222 -18.19 16.91 -11.58
C ALA A 222 -19.34 17.74 -10.99
N SER A 223 -19.80 17.36 -9.81
CA SER A 223 -20.85 18.04 -9.04
C SER A 223 -20.26 19.01 -8.01
N PRO A 224 -20.95 20.12 -7.67
CA PRO A 224 -20.56 20.97 -6.53
C PRO A 224 -20.39 20.20 -5.22
N ARG A 225 -21.16 19.12 -5.02
CA ARG A 225 -21.05 18.23 -3.85
C ARG A 225 -19.76 17.44 -3.80
N ASP A 226 -19.06 17.27 -4.92
CA ASP A 226 -17.80 16.52 -4.94
C ASP A 226 -16.67 17.30 -4.22
N LEU A 227 -16.84 18.60 -4.00
CA LEU A 227 -15.96 19.40 -3.14
C LEU A 227 -16.18 19.13 -1.64
N GLU A 228 -17.29 18.49 -1.26
CA GLU A 228 -17.55 18.09 0.13
C GLU A 228 -16.82 16.78 0.49
N LEU A 229 -16.16 16.13 -0.49
CA LEU A 229 -15.44 14.87 -0.29
C LEU A 229 -14.10 15.03 0.44
N PHE A 230 -13.61 16.26 0.57
CA PHE A 230 -12.36 16.55 1.27
C PHE A 230 -12.47 17.85 2.08
N HIS A 231 -11.58 17.98 3.06
CA HIS A 231 -11.46 19.17 3.89
C HIS A 231 -10.09 19.81 3.71
N LEU A 232 -10.04 21.14 3.72
CA LEU A 232 -8.82 21.92 3.77
C LEU A 232 -8.56 22.32 5.23
N SER A 233 -7.32 22.18 5.70
CA SER A 233 -6.94 22.63 7.04
C SER A 233 -5.47 23.08 7.09
N ASP A 234 -5.17 24.00 8.01
CA ASP A 234 -3.81 24.40 8.40
C ASP A 234 -3.50 24.03 9.86
N ASP A 235 -4.44 23.37 10.54
CA ASP A 235 -4.35 22.99 11.95
C ASP A 235 -4.26 21.47 12.08
N VAL A 236 -3.20 20.98 12.73
CA VAL A 236 -2.96 19.54 12.88
C VAL A 236 -4.05 18.88 13.72
N ASP A 237 -4.53 19.57 14.75
CA ASP A 237 -5.53 19.03 15.68
C ASP A 237 -6.90 18.98 15.00
N GLU A 238 -7.23 19.99 14.17
CA GLU A 238 -8.39 19.94 13.28
C GLU A 238 -8.30 18.80 12.26
N ALA A 239 -7.15 18.65 11.58
CA ALA A 239 -6.96 17.59 10.59
C ALA A 239 -7.13 16.20 11.21
N VAL A 240 -6.56 15.98 12.40
CA VAL A 240 -6.75 14.73 13.16
C VAL A 240 -8.22 14.57 13.55
N ALA A 241 -8.87 15.59 14.09
CA ALA A 241 -10.28 15.51 14.45
C ALA A 241 -11.15 15.15 13.23
N LEU A 242 -10.92 15.76 12.07
CA LEU A 242 -11.68 15.47 10.85
C LEU A 242 -11.50 14.03 10.37
N VAL A 243 -10.26 13.52 10.37
CA VAL A 243 -9.97 12.16 9.89
C VAL A 243 -10.39 11.08 10.89
N THR A 244 -10.51 11.40 12.19
CA THR A 244 -10.90 10.43 13.23
C THR A 244 -12.38 10.52 13.65
N LYS A 245 -13.08 11.63 13.40
CA LYS A 245 -14.47 11.88 13.85
C LYS A 245 -15.49 10.84 13.40
N GLU A 246 -15.28 10.21 12.24
CA GLU A 246 -16.19 9.15 11.75
C GLU A 246 -15.86 7.76 12.30
N VAL A 247 -14.74 7.61 13.01
CA VAL A 247 -14.30 6.37 13.65
C VAL A 247 -14.83 6.36 15.09
N GLY A 248 -16.14 6.18 15.22
CA GLY A 248 -16.74 5.93 16.54
C GLY A 248 -16.12 4.71 17.24
N PRO A 249 -16.14 4.64 18.58
CA PRO A 249 -15.56 3.53 19.34
C PRO A 249 -16.40 2.27 19.10
N GLY A 250 -16.07 1.44 18.11
CA GLY A 250 -16.97 0.33 17.82
C GLY A 250 -16.69 -0.61 16.64
N VAL A 251 -15.47 -0.68 16.10
CA VAL A 251 -15.14 -1.79 15.19
C VAL A 251 -13.85 -2.44 15.68
N ARG A 252 -14.02 -3.43 16.56
CA ARG A 252 -13.04 -4.50 16.78
C ARG A 252 -13.15 -5.50 15.63
#